data_AF-A0A6A5TI10-F1
#
_entry.id   AF-A0A6A5TI10-F1
#
_cell.length_a   1.000
_cell.length_b   1.000
_cell.length_c   1.000
_cell.angle_alpha   90.00
_cell.angle_beta   90.00
_cell.angle_gamma   90.00
#
_symmetry.space_group_name_H-M   'P 1'
#
loop_
_entity.id
_entity.type
_entity.pdbx_description
1 polymer ?
#
loop_
_entity_poly.entity_id
_entity_poly.type
_entity_poly.pdbx_seq_one_letter_code
_entity_poly.pdbx_strand_id
1 'polypeptide(L)'
;MTRREYVRHMSEKTLSLFNLSNAKNTPIGNATIRGISGGEKRRVTIAEAFLSFAPVQFWDNTTRGLDSATALFKQRVSFHESIPGLTGNSAVLRQSHVIVLYEGRQIFFGTWSDALDYFHDLGFERPPWLTTGDFLTALTNPPQARQFTRPDYIGMVPVTADGFATSWHQSIERQKILQQISDVCDEYRSTTEGLKELRTSRSLERHLGLGKRSPFTIPISQQIAICLIRGFQRLRNNLAVPISYVIGNVVMAAVVGSVFIDLGDTANDVTRRTVLLFFAVLINAFMSAQEV
;
A
#
# COMPACT_ATOMS: atom_id res chain seq x y z
N MET A 1 6.59 18.37 24.62
CA MET A 1 6.75 17.00 24.09
C MET A 1 7.88 17.02 23.07
N THR A 2 8.94 16.26 23.29
CA THR A 2 10.06 16.20 22.34
C THR A 2 9.65 15.44 21.07
N ARG A 3 10.33 15.66 19.92
CA ARG A 3 10.05 14.93 18.67
C ARG A 3 10.10 13.41 18.86
N ARG A 4 11.01 12.92 19.70
CA ARG A 4 11.16 11.48 20.00
C ARG A 4 9.99 10.95 20.83
N GLU A 5 9.54 11.68 21.84
CA GLU A 5 8.34 11.33 22.61
C GLU A 5 7.11 11.29 21.71
N TYR A 6 6.93 12.29 20.84
CA TYR A 6 5.82 12.33 19.89
C TYR A 6 5.81 11.11 18.96
N VAL A 7 6.96 10.78 18.35
CA VAL A 7 7.08 9.61 17.46
C VAL A 7 6.76 8.32 18.22
N ARG A 8 7.27 8.14 19.45
CA ARG A 8 6.98 6.96 20.26
C ARG A 8 5.48 6.85 20.58
N HIS A 9 4.88 7.95 21.05
CA HIS A 9 3.47 8.01 21.40
C HIS A 9 2.55 7.71 20.20
N MET A 10 2.82 8.31 19.04
CA MET A 10 2.05 8.06 17.83
C MET A 10 2.22 6.63 17.33
N SER A 11 3.42 6.07 17.41
CA SER A 11 3.68 4.68 17.04
C SER A 11 2.89 3.72 17.95
N GLU A 12 2.88 3.95 19.26
CA GLU A 12 2.17 3.10 20.22
C GLU A 12 0.65 3.19 20.07
N LYS A 13 0.11 4.40 19.88
CA LYS A 13 -1.30 4.59 19.55
C LYS A 13 -1.68 3.85 18.27
N THR A 14 -0.88 3.97 17.23
CA THR A 14 -1.13 3.30 15.95
C THR A 14 -1.09 1.78 16.11
N LEU A 15 -0.09 1.23 16.80
CA LEU A 15 -0.02 -0.21 17.05
C LEU A 15 -1.25 -0.72 17.81
N SER A 16 -1.76 0.05 18.78
CA SER A 16 -3.00 -0.29 19.50
C SER A 16 -4.22 -0.21 18.57
N LEU A 17 -4.35 0.88 17.80
CA LEU A 17 -5.44 1.09 16.84
C LEU A 17 -5.51 0.01 15.77
N PHE A 18 -4.36 -0.58 15.39
CA PHE A 18 -4.27 -1.65 14.40
C PHE A 18 -4.22 -3.07 14.99
N ASN A 19 -4.42 -3.21 16.30
CA ASN A 19 -4.31 -4.48 17.03
C ASN A 19 -3.02 -5.24 16.69
N LEU A 20 -1.90 -4.51 16.79
CA LEU A 20 -0.53 -4.95 16.53
C LEU A 20 0.37 -4.84 17.77
N SER A 21 -0.20 -4.50 18.94
CA SER A 21 0.54 -4.34 20.20
C SER A 21 1.37 -5.59 20.56
N ASN A 22 0.79 -6.78 20.39
CA ASN A 22 1.46 -8.06 20.65
C ASN A 22 2.59 -8.36 19.65
N ALA A 23 2.54 -7.74 18.46
CA ALA A 23 3.51 -7.96 17.39
C ALA A 23 4.65 -6.92 17.37
N LYS A 24 4.67 -5.93 18.28
CA LYS A 24 5.58 -4.76 18.27
C LYS A 24 7.07 -5.12 18.13
N ASN A 25 7.53 -6.16 18.84
CA ASN A 25 8.93 -6.57 18.87
C ASN A 25 9.18 -7.89 18.12
N THR A 26 8.24 -8.33 17.30
CA THR A 26 8.35 -9.58 16.53
C THR A 26 8.83 -9.26 15.11
N PRO A 27 9.78 -10.02 14.53
CA PRO A 27 10.19 -9.81 13.15
C PRO A 27 9.02 -10.01 12.20
N ILE A 28 8.90 -9.15 11.19
CA ILE A 28 7.87 -9.27 10.14
C ILE A 28 8.03 -10.60 9.39
N GLY A 29 9.28 -11.04 9.16
CA GLY A 29 9.60 -12.27 8.45
C GLY A 29 9.33 -12.19 6.94
N ASN A 30 9.85 -13.16 6.20
CA ASN A 30 9.73 -13.28 4.75
C ASN A 30 9.28 -14.72 4.39
N ALA A 31 9.50 -15.18 3.15
CA ALA A 31 9.13 -16.52 2.73
C ALA A 31 9.97 -17.63 3.42
N THR A 32 11.19 -17.32 3.85
CA THR A 32 12.15 -18.27 4.44
C THR A 32 12.23 -18.16 5.96
N ILE A 33 12.00 -16.97 6.51
CA ILE A 33 12.08 -16.64 7.93
C ILE A 33 10.68 -16.42 8.46
N ARG A 34 10.28 -17.27 9.42
CA ARG A 34 9.01 -17.12 10.13
C ARG A 34 8.95 -15.75 10.83
N GLY A 35 7.82 -15.09 10.70
CA GLY A 35 7.52 -13.84 11.39
C GLY A 35 6.04 -13.74 11.74
N ILE A 36 5.51 -12.54 11.71
CA ILE A 36 4.08 -12.26 11.98
C ILE A 36 3.17 -12.91 10.92
N SER A 37 1.91 -13.11 11.26
CA SER A 37 0.90 -13.69 10.38
C SER A 37 0.63 -12.82 9.14
N GLY A 38 0.12 -13.41 8.05
CA GLY A 38 -0.21 -12.67 6.83
C GLY A 38 -1.20 -11.53 7.07
N GLY A 39 -2.21 -11.74 7.93
CA GLY A 39 -3.16 -10.71 8.35
C GLY A 39 -2.49 -9.55 9.09
N GLU A 40 -1.55 -9.86 10.00
CA GLU A 40 -0.75 -8.83 10.70
C GLU A 40 0.16 -8.06 9.74
N LYS A 41 0.84 -8.73 8.79
CA LYS A 41 1.64 -8.05 7.75
C LYS A 41 0.81 -7.02 7.00
N ARG A 42 -0.43 -7.39 6.62
CA ARG A 42 -1.32 -6.47 5.93
C ARG A 42 -1.76 -5.30 6.82
N ARG A 43 -2.02 -5.53 8.11
CA ARG A 43 -2.35 -4.45 9.05
C ARG A 43 -1.15 -3.51 9.25
N VAL A 44 0.08 -4.01 9.27
CA VAL A 44 1.31 -3.19 9.34
C VAL A 44 1.42 -2.26 8.13
N THR A 45 1.18 -2.74 6.91
CA THR A 45 1.19 -1.88 5.71
C THR A 45 0.11 -0.79 5.75
N ILE A 46 -1.08 -1.11 6.28
CA ILE A 46 -2.14 -0.13 6.44
C ILE A 46 -1.77 0.90 7.52
N ALA A 47 -1.18 0.46 8.62
CA ALA A 47 -0.67 1.35 9.68
C ALA A 47 0.42 2.30 9.17
N GLU A 48 1.33 1.81 8.31
CA GLU A 48 2.37 2.63 7.67
C GLU A 48 1.76 3.73 6.80
N ALA A 49 0.82 3.38 5.92
CA ALA A 49 0.13 4.35 5.09
C ALA A 49 -0.77 5.30 5.91
N PHE A 50 -1.37 4.83 7.00
CA PHE A 50 -2.14 5.67 7.92
C PHE A 50 -1.26 6.73 8.62
N LEU A 51 -0.04 6.36 9.01
CA LEU A 51 0.95 7.27 9.60
C LEU A 51 1.51 8.32 8.61
N SER A 52 1.16 8.22 7.32
CA SER A 52 1.48 9.28 6.36
C SER A 52 0.60 10.52 6.54
N PHE A 53 -0.52 10.41 7.28
CA PHE A 53 -1.54 11.46 7.43
C PHE A 53 -2.04 12.02 6.10
N ALA A 54 -1.95 11.24 5.02
CA ALA A 54 -2.44 11.66 3.72
C ALA A 54 -3.98 11.88 3.80
N PRO A 55 -4.48 13.04 3.35
CA PRO A 55 -5.91 13.35 3.40
C PRO A 55 -6.74 12.48 2.46
N VAL A 56 -6.11 11.92 1.43
CA VAL A 56 -6.72 10.97 0.49
C VAL A 56 -5.82 9.75 0.43
N GLN A 57 -6.39 8.57 0.66
CA GLN A 57 -5.67 7.29 0.68
C GLN A 57 -6.37 6.31 -0.26
N PHE A 58 -5.57 5.67 -1.12
CA PHE A 58 -6.05 4.66 -2.06
C PHE A 58 -5.59 3.28 -1.60
N TRP A 59 -6.54 2.35 -1.55
CA TRP A 59 -6.34 1.03 -0.99
C TRP A 59 -6.73 -0.04 -1.99
N ASP A 60 -5.74 -0.76 -2.50
CA ASP A 60 -5.99 -1.83 -3.47
C ASP A 60 -6.10 -3.19 -2.76
N ASN A 61 -7.18 -3.93 -3.01
CA ASN A 61 -7.38 -5.32 -2.61
C ASN A 61 -7.08 -5.60 -1.12
N THR A 62 -7.49 -4.69 -0.22
CA THR A 62 -7.13 -4.83 1.19
C THR A 62 -7.79 -6.03 1.87
N THR A 63 -8.96 -6.48 1.45
CA THR A 63 -9.69 -7.58 2.09
C THR A 63 -9.31 -8.97 1.55
N ARG A 64 -8.59 -9.05 0.43
CA ARG A 64 -8.26 -10.33 -0.22
C ARG A 64 -7.21 -11.12 0.58
N GLY A 65 -7.49 -12.39 0.85
CA GLY A 65 -6.57 -13.30 1.56
C GLY A 65 -6.50 -13.07 3.08
N LEU A 66 -7.47 -12.36 3.65
CA LEU A 66 -7.63 -12.20 5.09
C LEU A 66 -8.77 -13.06 5.60
N ASP A 67 -8.64 -13.54 6.84
CA ASP A 67 -9.77 -14.09 7.58
C ASP A 67 -10.83 -13.00 7.81
N SER A 68 -12.11 -13.39 7.77
CA SER A 68 -13.29 -12.53 7.82
C SER A 68 -13.26 -11.53 8.99
N ALA A 69 -12.78 -11.97 10.17
CA ALA A 69 -12.61 -11.13 11.35
C ALA A 69 -11.58 -9.99 11.15
N THR A 70 -10.53 -10.23 10.37
CA THR A 70 -9.50 -9.22 10.06
C THR A 70 -9.97 -8.25 8.98
N ALA A 71 -10.90 -8.65 8.11
CA ALA A 71 -11.51 -7.77 7.11
C ALA A 71 -12.41 -6.71 7.77
N LEU A 72 -13.25 -7.11 8.74
CA LEU A 72 -14.15 -6.22 9.49
C LEU A 72 -13.40 -5.15 10.31
N PHE A 73 -12.19 -5.47 10.75
CA PHE A 73 -11.33 -4.54 11.46
C PHE A 73 -10.98 -3.28 10.64
N LYS A 74 -10.81 -3.43 9.31
CA LYS A 74 -10.46 -2.32 8.40
C LYS A 74 -11.57 -1.31 8.24
N GLN A 75 -12.81 -1.79 8.32
CA GLN A 75 -13.99 -0.95 8.30
C GLN A 75 -13.99 -0.03 9.52
N ARG A 76 -13.73 -0.57 10.73
CA ARG A 76 -13.71 0.22 11.97
C ARG A 76 -12.63 1.31 12.02
N VAL A 77 -11.44 1.04 11.48
CA VAL A 77 -10.34 2.04 11.45
C VAL A 77 -10.66 3.19 10.51
N SER A 78 -11.40 2.95 9.42
CA SER A 78 -11.83 4.00 8.49
C SER A 78 -12.92 4.92 9.08
N PHE A 79 -13.61 4.49 10.16
CA PHE A 79 -14.70 5.24 10.80
C PHE A 79 -14.31 6.02 12.06
N HIS A 80 -13.10 5.84 12.61
CA HIS A 80 -12.71 6.54 13.84
C HIS A 80 -11.84 7.77 13.58
N GLU A 81 -12.52 8.91 13.52
CA GLU A 81 -12.03 10.30 13.55
C GLU A 81 -11.36 10.69 14.89
N SER A 82 -10.45 9.89 15.44
CA SER A 82 -9.86 10.18 16.76
C SER A 82 -8.36 10.50 16.71
N ILE A 83 -7.89 11.13 15.62
CA ILE A 83 -6.61 11.82 15.62
C ILE A 83 -6.84 13.33 15.42
N PRO A 84 -6.53 14.18 16.43
CA PRO A 84 -6.65 15.63 16.31
C PRO A 84 -5.72 16.12 15.19
N GLY A 85 -6.28 16.84 14.21
CA GLY A 85 -5.55 17.40 13.06
C GLY A 85 -6.14 17.06 11.69
N LEU A 86 -6.93 15.99 11.60
CA LEU A 86 -7.69 15.64 10.38
C LEU A 86 -9.18 16.06 10.45
N THR A 87 -9.55 16.82 11.47
CA THR A 87 -10.93 17.26 11.76
C THR A 87 -11.26 18.58 11.04
N GLY A 88 -11.02 18.63 9.74
CA GLY A 88 -11.54 19.67 8.86
C GLY A 88 -12.74 19.13 8.09
N ASN A 89 -13.95 19.39 8.58
CA ASN A 89 -15.23 19.24 7.85
C ASN A 89 -15.55 17.85 7.23
N SER A 90 -15.26 16.75 7.93
CA SER A 90 -15.51 15.37 7.47
C SER A 90 -16.96 14.90 7.59
N ALA A 91 -17.95 15.79 7.75
CA ALA A 91 -19.36 15.39 7.71
C ALA A 91 -19.79 14.84 6.33
N VAL A 92 -19.09 15.22 5.25
CA VAL A 92 -19.40 14.79 3.87
C VAL A 92 -18.83 13.39 3.54
N LEU A 93 -17.79 12.93 4.24
CA LEU A 93 -17.18 11.60 4.01
C LEU A 93 -17.90 10.46 4.74
N ARG A 94 -19.05 10.74 5.33
CA ARG A 94 -19.79 9.84 6.22
C ARG A 94 -20.52 8.70 5.48
N GLN A 95 -20.47 8.67 4.16
CA GLN A 95 -21.19 7.70 3.33
C GLN A 95 -20.22 6.81 2.56
N SER A 96 -20.32 5.50 2.79
CA SER A 96 -19.61 4.50 2.00
C SER A 96 -20.31 4.34 0.66
N HIS A 97 -19.71 4.91 -0.39
CA HIS A 97 -20.17 4.72 -1.77
C HIS A 97 -19.56 3.45 -2.37
N VAL A 98 -20.32 2.82 -3.27
CA VAL A 98 -19.92 1.66 -4.06
C VAL A 98 -19.90 2.07 -5.52
N ILE A 99 -18.83 1.69 -6.21
CA ILE A 99 -18.75 1.76 -7.67
C ILE A 99 -18.71 0.34 -8.21
N VAL A 100 -19.51 0.06 -9.23
CA VAL A 100 -19.48 -1.21 -9.94
C VAL A 100 -18.97 -0.96 -11.34
N LEU A 101 -17.89 -1.66 -11.70
CA LEU A 101 -17.24 -1.59 -13.01
C LEU A 101 -17.39 -2.92 -13.72
N TYR A 102 -17.82 -2.88 -14.98
CA TYR A 102 -17.93 -4.05 -15.85
C TYR A 102 -17.16 -3.79 -17.16
N GLU A 103 -16.10 -4.56 -17.41
CA GLU A 103 -15.20 -4.39 -18.56
C GLU A 103 -14.73 -2.93 -18.76
N GLY A 104 -14.38 -2.27 -17.65
CA GLY A 104 -13.93 -0.87 -17.64
C GLY A 104 -15.03 0.17 -17.74
N ARG A 105 -16.30 -0.23 -17.86
CA ARG A 105 -17.46 0.69 -17.89
C ARG A 105 -18.09 0.79 -16.51
N GLN A 106 -18.43 2.00 -16.11
CA GLN A 106 -19.19 2.22 -14.88
C GLN A 106 -20.66 1.87 -15.11
N ILE A 107 -21.16 0.89 -14.37
CA ILE A 107 -22.56 0.45 -14.44
C ILE A 107 -23.40 0.96 -13.27
N PHE A 108 -22.75 1.39 -12.17
CA PHE A 108 -23.40 1.97 -11.01
C PHE A 108 -22.41 2.77 -10.16
N PHE A 109 -22.88 3.84 -9.51
CA PHE A 109 -22.20 4.54 -8.42
C PHE A 109 -23.23 5.08 -7.43
N GLY A 110 -23.09 4.82 -6.14
CA GLY A 110 -24.07 5.25 -5.13
C GLY A 110 -23.89 4.54 -3.79
N THR A 111 -24.88 4.60 -2.91
CA THR A 111 -24.83 3.83 -1.65
C THR A 111 -25.22 2.36 -1.86
N TRP A 112 -25.00 1.52 -0.85
CA TRP A 112 -25.40 0.11 -0.90
C TRP A 112 -26.91 -0.09 -1.07
N SER A 113 -27.73 0.78 -0.47
CA SER A 113 -29.19 0.73 -0.59
C SER A 113 -29.64 1.14 -1.98
N ASP A 114 -29.13 2.27 -2.48
CA ASP A 114 -29.46 2.77 -3.82
C ASP A 114 -29.07 1.76 -4.91
N ALA A 115 -28.00 0.98 -4.70
CA ALA A 115 -27.59 -0.07 -5.61
C ALA A 115 -28.66 -1.15 -5.75
N LEU A 116 -29.22 -1.60 -4.62
CA LEU A 116 -30.25 -2.63 -4.62
C LEU A 116 -31.52 -2.13 -5.30
N ASP A 117 -31.95 -0.91 -4.99
CA ASP A 117 -33.14 -0.31 -5.59
C ASP A 117 -32.97 -0.11 -7.10
N TYR A 118 -31.82 0.44 -7.54
CA TYR A 118 -31.52 0.63 -8.97
C TYR A 118 -31.53 -0.68 -9.76
N PHE A 119 -30.85 -1.72 -9.26
CA PHE A 119 -30.82 -3.01 -9.97
C PHE A 119 -32.17 -3.74 -9.89
N HIS A 120 -32.94 -3.53 -8.84
CA HIS A 120 -34.31 -4.04 -8.73
C HIS A 120 -35.23 -3.40 -9.78
N ASP A 121 -35.16 -2.08 -9.95
CA ASP A 121 -35.93 -1.35 -10.95
C ASP A 121 -35.50 -1.67 -12.39
N LEU A 122 -34.23 -2.03 -12.58
CA LEU A 122 -33.70 -2.53 -13.85
C LEU A 122 -34.15 -3.97 -14.17
N GLY A 123 -34.77 -4.67 -13.23
CA GLY A 123 -35.32 -6.02 -13.41
C GLY A 123 -34.49 -7.17 -12.82
N PHE A 124 -33.50 -6.88 -11.97
CA PHE A 124 -32.68 -7.88 -11.27
C PHE A 124 -33.10 -8.02 -9.81
N GLU A 125 -33.24 -9.26 -9.33
CA GLU A 125 -33.60 -9.53 -7.94
C GLU A 125 -32.45 -10.25 -7.22
N ARG A 126 -32.07 -9.73 -6.05
CA ARG A 126 -31.04 -10.35 -5.21
C ARG A 126 -31.62 -11.56 -4.48
N PRO A 127 -31.03 -12.76 -4.61
CA PRO A 127 -31.43 -13.90 -3.78
C PRO A 127 -31.14 -13.67 -2.29
N PRO A 128 -31.98 -14.20 -1.37
CA PRO A 128 -31.84 -13.91 0.06
C PRO A 128 -30.55 -14.45 0.68
N TRP A 129 -29.97 -15.52 0.13
CA TRP A 129 -28.72 -16.13 0.61
C TRP A 129 -27.44 -15.44 0.11
N LEU A 130 -27.54 -14.55 -0.89
CA LEU A 130 -26.39 -13.91 -1.51
C LEU A 130 -26.11 -12.54 -0.88
N THR A 131 -24.85 -12.24 -0.56
CA THR A 131 -24.49 -10.92 -0.04
C THR A 131 -24.65 -9.85 -1.12
N THR A 132 -24.88 -8.60 -0.74
CA THR A 132 -25.02 -7.50 -1.71
C THR A 132 -23.77 -7.33 -2.57
N GLY A 133 -22.57 -7.45 -1.98
CA GLY A 133 -21.31 -7.35 -2.73
C GLY A 133 -21.15 -8.45 -3.77
N ASP A 134 -21.48 -9.69 -3.41
CA ASP A 134 -21.42 -10.82 -4.34
C ASP A 134 -22.48 -10.70 -5.44
N PHE A 135 -23.69 -10.24 -5.09
CA PHE A 135 -24.75 -9.95 -6.06
C PHE A 135 -24.31 -8.92 -7.10
N LEU A 136 -23.79 -7.76 -6.66
CA LEU A 136 -23.32 -6.71 -7.56
C LEU A 136 -22.18 -7.20 -8.46
N THR A 137 -21.28 -8.03 -7.92
CA THR A 137 -20.19 -8.62 -8.70
C THR A 137 -20.73 -9.63 -9.72
N ALA A 138 -21.72 -10.43 -9.34
CA ALA A 138 -22.31 -11.44 -10.21
C ALA A 138 -23.08 -10.84 -11.40
N LEU A 139 -23.62 -9.62 -11.26
CA LEU A 139 -24.21 -8.87 -12.37
C LEU A 139 -23.21 -8.54 -13.48
N THR A 140 -21.91 -8.47 -13.16
CA THR A 140 -20.84 -8.28 -14.16
C THR A 140 -20.51 -9.55 -14.94
N ASN A 141 -21.16 -10.67 -14.65
CA ASN A 141 -20.95 -11.93 -15.33
C ASN A 141 -22.24 -12.36 -16.08
N PRO A 142 -22.27 -12.37 -17.43
CA PRO A 142 -23.51 -12.56 -18.21
C PRO A 142 -24.36 -13.78 -17.84
N PRO A 143 -23.80 -14.98 -17.61
CA PRO A 143 -24.58 -16.16 -17.22
C PRO A 143 -25.22 -15.99 -15.83
N GLN A 144 -24.51 -15.36 -14.89
CA GLN A 144 -25.01 -15.15 -13.53
C GLN A 144 -26.06 -14.03 -13.51
N ALA A 145 -25.83 -12.94 -14.24
CA ALA A 145 -26.80 -11.85 -14.39
C ALA A 145 -28.16 -12.36 -14.91
N ARG A 146 -28.16 -13.28 -15.87
CA ARG A 146 -29.38 -13.92 -16.41
C ARG A 146 -30.14 -14.75 -15.37
N GLN A 147 -29.43 -15.38 -14.42
CA GLN A 147 -30.08 -16.17 -13.36
C GLN A 147 -30.81 -15.29 -12.35
N PHE A 148 -30.35 -14.06 -12.14
CA PHE A 148 -30.95 -13.10 -11.22
C PHE A 148 -31.97 -12.18 -11.89
N THR A 149 -32.31 -12.43 -13.15
CA THR A 149 -33.34 -11.66 -13.86
C THR A 149 -34.73 -12.09 -13.39
N ARG A 150 -35.60 -11.12 -13.09
CA ARG A 150 -36.99 -11.39 -12.72
C ARG A 150 -37.75 -12.04 -13.89
N PRO A 151 -38.69 -12.98 -13.63
CA PRO A 151 -39.46 -13.64 -14.69
C PRO A 151 -40.19 -12.66 -15.62
N ASP A 152 -40.66 -11.54 -15.09
CA ASP A 152 -41.43 -10.52 -15.83
C ASP A 152 -40.55 -9.66 -16.77
N TYR A 153 -39.23 -9.69 -16.58
CA TYR A 153 -38.26 -8.82 -17.26
C TYR A 153 -37.33 -9.58 -18.22
N ILE A 154 -37.63 -10.86 -18.50
CA ILE A 154 -36.83 -11.69 -19.41
C ILE A 154 -36.80 -11.06 -20.81
N GLY A 155 -35.59 -10.69 -21.26
CA GLY A 155 -35.35 -10.07 -22.57
C GLY A 155 -35.41 -8.53 -22.59
N MET A 156 -35.82 -7.89 -21.50
CA MET A 156 -35.83 -6.42 -21.35
C MET A 156 -34.61 -5.90 -20.59
N VAL A 157 -33.88 -6.76 -19.89
CA VAL A 157 -32.70 -6.38 -19.10
C VAL A 157 -31.42 -6.25 -19.96
N PRO A 158 -30.52 -5.32 -19.64
CA PRO A 158 -29.20 -5.28 -20.25
C PRO A 158 -28.37 -6.49 -19.82
N VAL A 159 -27.68 -7.12 -20.78
CA VAL A 159 -26.80 -8.28 -20.52
C VAL A 159 -25.34 -7.98 -20.88
N THR A 160 -25.13 -7.03 -21.79
CA THR A 160 -23.80 -6.59 -22.23
C THR A 160 -23.31 -5.42 -21.37
N ALA A 161 -21.98 -5.27 -21.24
CA ALA A 161 -21.38 -4.16 -20.51
C ALA A 161 -21.82 -2.79 -21.08
N ASP A 162 -21.93 -2.67 -22.40
CA ASP A 162 -22.45 -1.48 -23.08
C ASP A 162 -23.93 -1.22 -22.77
N GLY A 163 -24.74 -2.27 -22.69
CA GLY A 163 -26.15 -2.16 -22.33
C GLY A 163 -26.32 -1.60 -20.92
N PHE A 164 -25.61 -2.17 -19.95
CA PHE A 164 -25.62 -1.69 -18.57
C PHE A 164 -25.14 -0.24 -18.45
N ALA A 165 -24.06 0.11 -19.16
CA ALA A 165 -23.54 1.47 -19.16
C ALA A 165 -24.57 2.45 -19.76
N THR A 166 -25.25 2.07 -20.85
CA THR A 166 -26.27 2.91 -21.48
C THR A 166 -27.45 3.15 -20.53
N SER A 167 -27.96 2.10 -19.88
CA SER A 167 -29.00 2.23 -18.86
C SER A 167 -28.57 3.12 -17.70
N TRP A 168 -27.34 2.98 -17.22
CA TRP A 168 -26.78 3.84 -16.17
C TRP A 168 -26.63 5.29 -16.62
N HIS A 169 -26.22 5.53 -17.87
CA HIS A 169 -26.09 6.88 -18.42
C HIS A 169 -27.42 7.62 -18.51
N GLN A 170 -28.51 6.89 -18.78
CA GLN A 170 -29.87 7.41 -18.90
C GLN A 170 -30.60 7.49 -17.55
N SER A 171 -30.05 6.91 -16.49
CA SER A 171 -30.72 6.80 -15.20
C SER A 171 -30.84 8.14 -14.47
N ILE A 172 -31.91 8.26 -13.67
CA ILE A 172 -32.19 9.47 -12.87
C ILE A 172 -31.18 9.56 -11.72
N GLU A 173 -30.76 8.41 -11.18
CA GLU A 173 -29.79 8.26 -10.10
C GLU A 173 -28.46 8.89 -10.48
N ARG A 174 -27.96 8.60 -11.69
CA ARG A 174 -26.73 9.19 -12.19
C ARG A 174 -26.85 10.70 -12.37
N GLN A 175 -27.98 11.19 -12.88
CA GLN A 175 -28.21 12.62 -13.07
C GLN A 175 -28.19 13.37 -11.73
N LYS A 176 -28.82 12.81 -10.68
CA LYS A 176 -28.78 13.36 -9.32
C LYS A 176 -27.34 13.46 -8.80
N ILE A 177 -26.53 12.41 -8.99
CA ILE A 177 -25.12 12.42 -8.55
C ILE A 177 -24.31 13.48 -9.31
N LEU A 178 -24.52 13.62 -10.61
CA LEU A 178 -23.82 14.63 -11.39
C LEU A 178 -24.17 16.06 -10.94
N GLN A 179 -25.44 16.30 -10.59
CA GLN A 179 -25.87 17.56 -10.01
C GLN A 179 -25.20 17.82 -8.65
N GLN A 180 -25.17 16.82 -7.76
CA GLN A 180 -24.47 16.93 -6.49
C GLN A 180 -22.98 17.25 -6.67
N ILE A 181 -22.32 16.61 -7.65
CA ILE A 181 -20.92 16.89 -7.96
C ILE A 181 -20.75 18.34 -8.46
N SER A 182 -21.63 18.83 -9.34
CA SER A 182 -21.54 20.22 -9.82
C SER A 182 -21.76 21.22 -8.70
N ASP A 183 -22.74 21.00 -7.84
CA ASP A 183 -23.08 21.90 -6.74
C ASP A 183 -21.91 22.03 -5.75
N VAL A 184 -21.31 20.89 -5.38
CA VAL A 184 -20.10 20.86 -4.54
C VAL A 184 -18.92 21.54 -5.25
N CYS A 185 -18.70 21.28 -6.54
CA CYS A 185 -17.61 21.91 -7.27
C CYS A 185 -17.75 23.44 -7.32
N ASP A 186 -18.96 23.96 -7.48
CA ASP A 186 -19.22 25.39 -7.55
C ASP A 186 -19.11 26.06 -6.18
N GLU A 187 -19.58 25.40 -5.11
CA GLU A 187 -19.34 25.83 -3.72
C GLU A 187 -17.84 25.97 -3.42
N TYR A 188 -17.04 24.94 -3.74
CA TYR A 188 -15.59 24.96 -3.51
C TYR A 188 -14.85 25.96 -4.40
N ARG A 189 -15.30 26.21 -5.63
CA ARG A 189 -14.71 27.25 -6.50
C ARG A 189 -14.91 28.65 -5.93
N SER A 190 -16.06 28.91 -5.31
CA SER A 190 -16.35 30.21 -4.70
C SER A 190 -15.55 30.43 -3.40
N THR A 191 -15.24 29.36 -2.67
CA THR A 191 -14.57 29.41 -1.37
C THR A 191 -13.04 29.32 -1.53
N THR A 192 -12.37 30.47 -1.66
CA THR A 192 -10.88 30.54 -1.65
C THR A 192 -10.28 30.10 -0.30
N GLU A 193 -11.11 30.00 0.74
CA GLU A 193 -10.73 29.71 2.12
C GLU A 193 -10.31 28.25 2.35
N GLY A 194 -10.99 27.27 1.76
CA GLY A 194 -10.63 25.85 1.90
C GLY A 194 -9.26 25.51 1.30
N LEU A 195 -8.88 26.16 0.20
CA LEU A 195 -7.53 26.04 -0.36
C LEU A 195 -6.46 26.70 0.52
N LYS A 196 -6.81 27.77 1.24
CA LYS A 196 -5.89 28.41 2.20
C LYS A 196 -5.70 27.51 3.42
N GLU A 197 -6.78 26.90 3.94
CA GLU A 197 -6.74 25.98 5.08
C GLU A 197 -5.92 24.70 4.76
N LEU A 198 -6.10 24.12 3.58
CA LEU A 198 -5.27 23.00 3.12
C LEU A 198 -3.79 23.38 2.94
N ARG A 199 -3.50 24.63 2.58
CA ARG A 199 -2.13 25.12 2.46
C ARG A 199 -1.50 25.40 3.82
N THR A 200 -2.25 25.94 4.78
CA THR A 200 -1.76 26.20 6.13
C THR A 200 -1.50 24.91 6.87
N SER A 201 -2.40 23.92 6.81
CA SER A 201 -2.20 22.59 7.41
C SER A 201 -0.95 21.91 6.84
N ARG A 202 -0.79 21.88 5.52
CA ARG A 202 0.43 21.36 4.85
C ARG A 202 1.70 22.13 5.25
N SER A 203 1.60 23.41 5.56
CA SER A 203 2.77 24.21 5.98
C SER A 203 3.21 23.91 7.41
N LEU A 204 2.27 23.52 8.29
CA LEU A 204 2.54 23.17 9.68
C LEU A 204 3.22 21.80 9.85
N GLU A 205 2.94 20.85 8.95
CA GLU A 205 3.56 19.52 8.96
C GLU A 205 4.98 19.49 8.35
N ARG A 206 5.40 20.57 7.68
CA ARG A 206 6.69 20.64 6.99
C ARG A 206 7.80 21.10 7.93
N HIS A 207 9.00 20.54 7.74
CA HIS A 207 10.19 21.05 8.41
C HIS A 207 10.45 22.51 8.01
N LEU A 208 10.71 23.38 9.01
CA LEU A 208 10.87 24.83 8.85
C LEU A 208 11.95 25.26 7.82
N GLY A 209 12.92 24.38 7.54
CA GLY A 209 14.01 24.62 6.58
C GLY A 209 13.73 24.21 5.13
N LEU A 210 12.51 23.83 4.75
CA LEU A 210 12.17 23.40 3.40
C LEU A 210 11.54 24.52 2.57
N GLY A 211 11.94 24.62 1.30
CA GLY A 211 11.36 25.57 0.35
C GLY A 211 9.87 25.31 0.09
N LYS A 212 9.09 26.37 -0.13
CA LYS A 212 7.62 26.34 -0.30
C LYS A 212 7.12 25.41 -1.43
N ARG A 213 7.98 25.09 -2.41
CA ARG A 213 7.69 24.22 -3.56
C ARG A 213 8.15 22.76 -3.40
N SER A 214 8.84 22.40 -2.32
CA SER A 214 9.27 21.02 -2.11
C SER A 214 8.07 20.11 -1.82
N PRO A 215 7.96 18.94 -2.48
CA PRO A 215 6.90 17.97 -2.19
C PRO A 215 7.18 17.17 -0.91
N PHE A 216 8.39 17.22 -0.35
CA PHE A 216 8.80 16.43 0.80
C PHE A 216 8.53 17.11 2.14
N THR A 217 8.30 16.30 3.20
CA THR A 217 8.11 16.77 4.58
C THR A 217 9.43 16.93 5.36
N ILE A 218 10.47 16.17 4.98
CA ILE A 218 11.80 16.17 5.60
C ILE A 218 12.90 16.49 4.59
N PRO A 219 14.01 17.15 5.00
CA PRO A 219 15.13 17.47 4.13
C PRO A 219 15.87 16.21 3.69
N ILE A 220 16.49 16.27 2.50
CA ILE A 220 17.18 15.14 1.85
C ILE A 220 18.28 14.55 2.75
N SER A 221 19.04 15.38 3.48
CA SER A 221 20.05 14.91 4.42
C SER A 221 19.48 14.02 5.53
N GLN A 222 18.31 14.38 6.07
CA GLN A 222 17.61 13.57 7.05
C GLN A 222 17.05 12.28 6.41
N GLN A 223 16.56 12.34 5.17
CA GLN A 223 16.11 11.13 4.44
C GLN A 223 17.27 10.14 4.26
N ILE A 224 18.43 10.63 3.82
CA ILE A 224 19.65 9.82 3.65
C ILE A 224 20.06 9.21 4.98
N ALA A 225 20.13 10.01 6.06
CA ALA A 225 20.50 9.51 7.38
C ALA A 225 19.54 8.41 7.89
N ILE A 226 18.23 8.59 7.72
CA ILE A 226 17.22 7.59 8.11
C ILE A 226 17.39 6.31 7.28
N CYS A 227 17.61 6.43 5.96
CA CYS A 227 17.85 5.29 5.09
C CYS A 227 19.14 4.54 5.45
N LEU A 228 20.22 5.24 5.78
CA LEU A 228 21.48 4.65 6.24
C LEU A 228 21.32 3.92 7.56
N ILE A 229 20.66 4.54 8.55
CA ILE A 229 20.37 3.90 9.84
C ILE A 229 19.53 2.63 9.63
N ARG A 230 18.49 2.69 8.79
CA ARG A 230 17.65 1.54 8.45
C ARG A 230 18.44 0.45 7.72
N GLY A 231 19.37 0.84 6.84
CA GLY A 231 20.28 -0.07 6.14
C GLY A 231 21.17 -0.83 7.12
N PHE A 232 21.80 -0.13 8.06
CA PHE A 232 22.63 -0.75 9.09
C PHE A 232 21.82 -1.67 10.02
N GLN A 233 20.60 -1.27 10.39
CA GLN A 233 19.68 -2.12 11.15
C GLN A 233 19.33 -3.40 10.39
N ARG A 234 19.08 -3.33 9.07
CA ARG A 234 18.85 -4.52 8.23
C ARG A 234 20.06 -5.45 8.21
N LEU A 235 21.27 -4.90 8.05
CA LEU A 235 22.51 -5.68 8.05
C LEU A 235 22.73 -6.37 9.40
N ARG A 236 22.54 -5.65 10.50
CA ARG A 236 22.65 -6.19 11.86
C ARG A 236 21.59 -7.26 12.15
N ASN A 237 20.39 -7.14 11.60
CA ASN A 237 19.32 -8.11 11.83
C ASN A 237 19.45 -9.36 10.96
N ASN A 238 20.24 -9.33 9.88
CA ASN A 238 20.55 -10.48 9.05
C ASN A 238 22.07 -10.64 8.91
N LEU A 239 22.74 -11.06 9.99
CA LEU A 239 24.18 -11.27 10.01
C LEU A 239 24.64 -12.48 9.19
N ALA A 240 23.74 -13.40 8.85
CA ALA A 240 24.11 -14.64 8.15
C ALA A 240 24.76 -14.35 6.79
N VAL A 241 24.20 -13.42 6.02
CA VAL A 241 24.69 -13.04 4.69
C VAL A 241 26.08 -12.38 4.74
N PRO A 242 26.33 -11.30 5.52
CA PRO A 242 27.67 -10.71 5.58
C PRO A 242 28.70 -11.67 6.19
N ILE A 243 28.32 -12.49 7.19
CA ILE A 243 29.23 -13.49 7.75
C ILE A 243 29.60 -14.54 6.70
N SER A 244 28.64 -15.03 5.90
CA SER A 244 28.96 -16.00 4.85
C SER A 244 29.91 -15.43 3.80
N TYR A 245 29.80 -14.15 3.46
CA TYR A 245 30.75 -13.47 2.57
C TYR A 245 32.16 -13.39 3.18
N VAL A 246 32.28 -13.00 4.45
CA VAL A 246 33.58 -12.94 5.14
C VAL A 246 34.22 -14.32 5.20
N ILE A 247 33.47 -15.35 5.58
CA ILE A 247 33.97 -16.73 5.62
C ILE A 247 34.40 -17.20 4.23
N GLY A 248 33.57 -16.95 3.21
CA GLY A 248 33.88 -17.30 1.81
C GLY A 248 35.18 -16.65 1.34
N ASN A 249 35.37 -15.36 1.65
CA ASN A 249 36.60 -14.63 1.33
C ASN A 249 37.83 -15.18 2.06
N VAL A 250 37.70 -15.54 3.34
CA VAL A 250 38.80 -16.13 4.11
C VAL A 250 39.20 -17.49 3.54
N VAL A 251 38.22 -18.34 3.20
CA VAL A 251 38.48 -19.66 2.58
C VAL A 251 39.15 -19.48 1.22
N MET A 252 38.64 -18.58 0.38
CA MET A 252 39.23 -18.29 -0.93
C MET A 252 40.68 -17.77 -0.79
N ALA A 253 40.91 -16.85 0.14
CA ALA A 253 42.25 -16.34 0.44
C ALA A 253 43.21 -17.45 0.91
N ALA A 254 42.72 -18.40 1.72
CA ALA A 254 43.51 -19.55 2.15
C ALA A 254 43.84 -20.52 1.00
N VAL A 255 42.90 -20.76 0.08
CA VAL A 255 43.11 -21.60 -1.11
C VAL A 255 44.14 -20.97 -2.06
N VAL A 256 44.00 -19.67 -2.36
CA VAL A 256 44.98 -18.98 -3.19
C VAL A 256 46.32 -18.92 -2.47
N GLY A 257 46.33 -18.59 -1.19
CA GLY A 257 47.54 -18.54 -0.36
C GLY A 257 48.28 -19.88 -0.31
N SER A 258 47.56 -21.01 -0.27
CA SER A 258 48.18 -22.34 -0.21
C SER A 258 48.86 -22.76 -1.52
N VAL A 259 48.35 -22.30 -2.67
CA VAL A 259 48.95 -22.55 -3.99
C VAL A 259 50.27 -21.79 -4.17
N PHE A 260 50.40 -20.63 -3.51
CA PHE A 260 51.54 -19.74 -3.61
C PHE A 260 52.30 -19.65 -2.27
N ILE A 261 52.51 -20.79 -1.60
CA ILE A 261 53.35 -20.87 -0.39
C ILE A 261 54.84 -20.74 -0.79
N ASP A 262 55.62 -20.06 0.06
CA ASP A 262 57.09 -20.02 0.03
C ASP A 262 57.68 -19.54 -1.31
N LEU A 263 57.30 -18.33 -1.73
CA LEU A 263 57.90 -17.69 -2.89
C LEU A 263 59.28 -17.14 -2.54
N GLY A 264 60.31 -17.68 -3.19
CA GLY A 264 61.67 -17.17 -3.09
C GLY A 264 61.84 -15.80 -3.76
N ASP A 265 63.04 -15.22 -3.58
CA ASP A 265 63.47 -13.97 -4.25
C ASP A 265 64.20 -14.25 -5.58
N THR A 266 63.81 -15.32 -6.28
CA THR A 266 64.43 -15.70 -7.55
C THR A 266 63.68 -15.12 -8.76
N ALA A 267 64.37 -14.96 -9.90
CA ALA A 267 63.75 -14.49 -11.13
C ALA A 267 62.58 -15.36 -11.61
N ASN A 268 62.59 -16.66 -11.29
CA ASN A 268 61.51 -17.60 -11.61
C ASN A 268 60.23 -17.36 -10.78
N ASP A 269 60.36 -16.76 -9.59
CA ASP A 269 59.22 -16.47 -8.71
C ASP A 269 58.50 -15.15 -9.10
N VAL A 270 59.12 -14.31 -9.93
CA VAL A 270 58.49 -13.06 -10.43
C VAL A 270 57.19 -13.37 -11.17
N THR A 271 57.20 -14.37 -12.06
CA THR A 271 55.99 -14.79 -12.79
C THR A 271 54.89 -15.30 -11.85
N ARG A 272 55.26 -16.05 -10.80
CA ARG A 272 54.32 -16.54 -9.79
C ARG A 272 53.69 -15.39 -8.98
N ARG A 273 54.47 -14.35 -8.63
CA ARG A 273 53.97 -13.12 -7.99
C ARG A 273 52.98 -12.37 -8.89
N THR A 274 53.28 -12.25 -10.18
CA THR A 274 52.36 -11.61 -11.15
C THR A 274 51.03 -12.34 -11.23
N VAL A 275 51.06 -13.67 -11.29
CA VAL A 275 49.85 -14.51 -11.32
C VAL A 275 49.05 -14.40 -10.01
N LEU A 276 49.73 -14.37 -8.86
CA LEU A 276 49.08 -14.15 -7.56
C LEU A 276 48.35 -12.80 -7.50
N LEU A 277 49.00 -11.71 -7.94
CA LEU A 277 48.40 -10.39 -8.00
C LEU A 277 47.21 -10.34 -8.96
N PHE A 278 47.30 -11.00 -10.11
CA PHE A 278 46.20 -11.14 -11.05
C PHE A 278 44.99 -11.83 -10.40
N PHE A 279 45.19 -12.97 -9.73
CA PHE A 279 44.11 -13.66 -9.02
C PHE A 279 43.53 -12.85 -7.87
N ALA A 280 44.37 -12.12 -7.12
CA ALA A 280 43.89 -11.25 -6.05
C ALA A 280 42.95 -10.14 -6.55
N VAL A 281 43.26 -9.53 -7.70
CA VAL A 281 42.39 -8.52 -8.33
C VAL A 281 41.14 -9.17 -8.92
N LEU A 282 41.31 -10.28 -9.63
CA LEU A 282 40.22 -10.98 -10.31
C LEU A 282 39.16 -11.50 -9.34
N ILE A 283 39.57 -12.08 -8.22
CA ILE A 283 38.65 -12.61 -7.20
C ILE A 283 37.86 -11.47 -6.55
N ASN A 284 38.51 -10.36 -6.19
CA ASN A 284 37.80 -9.20 -5.65
C ASN A 284 36.78 -8.62 -6.65
N ALA A 285 37.12 -8.60 -7.94
CA ALA A 285 36.19 -8.17 -8.98
C ALA A 285 34.98 -9.10 -9.12
N PHE A 286 35.17 -10.42 -9.11
CA PHE A 286 34.07 -11.39 -9.16
C PHE A 286 33.18 -11.36 -7.91
N MET A 287 33.76 -11.19 -6.73
CA MET A 287 32.99 -11.07 -5.49
C MET A 287 32.07 -9.86 -5.49
N SER A 288 32.53 -8.72 -6.03
CA SER A 288 31.69 -7.53 -6.21
C SER A 288 30.57 -7.74 -7.23
N ALA A 289 30.80 -8.53 -8.28
CA ALA A 289 29.78 -8.87 -9.28
C ALA A 289 28.67 -9.78 -8.73
N GLN A 290 28.95 -10.58 -7.69
CA GLN A 290 27.98 -11.46 -7.04
C GLN A 290 27.10 -10.74 -6.00
N GLU A 291 27.44 -9.49 -5.66
CA GLU A 291 26.70 -8.64 -4.72
C GLU A 291 25.48 -7.94 -5.37
N VAL A 292 25.44 -7.89 -6.70
CA VAL A 292 24.34 -7.32 -7.52
C VAL A 292 23.27 -8.37 -7.80
#